data_AF-A0A1B0ACK8-F1
#
_entry.id   AF-A0A1B0ACK8-F1
#
_cell.length_a   1.000
_cell.length_b   1.000
_cell.length_c   1.000
_cell.angle_alpha   90.00
_cell.angle_beta   90.00
_cell.angle_gamma   90.00
#
_symmetry.space_group_name_H-M   'P 1'
#
loop_
_entity.id
_entity.type
_entity.pdbx_description
1 polymer ?
#
loop_
_entity_poly.entity_id
_entity_poly.type
_entity_poly.pdbx_seq_one_letter_code
_entity_poly.pdbx_strand_id
1 'polypeptide(L)' 'MFCAFVRRVCMQHAILIIEINSHVALFRDMLILVGQPRDCPELREKIRKLRRTCVETSKHMTHLIMTQLKRYVYLPFHF' A
#
# COMPACT_ATOMS: atom_id res chain seq x y z
N MET A 1 9.93 -7.05 -23.71
CA MET A 1 8.50 -6.81 -23.38
C MET A 1 8.20 -6.86 -21.88
N PHE A 2 8.64 -7.88 -21.15
CA PHE A 2 8.37 -8.03 -19.70
C PHE A 2 8.74 -6.79 -18.85
N CYS A 3 9.93 -6.21 -19.09
CA CYS A 3 10.41 -5.03 -18.37
C CYS A 3 9.59 -3.74 -18.66
N ALA A 4 9.07 -3.61 -19.89
CA ALA A 4 8.20 -2.49 -20.27
C ALA A 4 6.79 -2.62 -19.66
N PHE A 5 6.28 -3.85 -19.53
CA PHE A 5 5.01 -4.13 -18.87
C PHE A 5 5.08 -3.89 -17.36
N VAL A 6 6.13 -4.39 -16.69
CA VAL A 6 6.36 -4.09 -15.26
C VAL A 6 6.49 -2.59 -15.04
N ARG A 7 7.25 -1.87 -15.88
CA ARG A 7 7.29 -0.39 -15.83
C ARG A 7 5.91 0.24 -16.00
N ARG A 8 5.08 -0.24 -16.93
CA ARG A 8 3.74 0.30 -17.18
C ARG A 8 2.82 0.07 -15.98
N VAL A 9 2.81 -1.14 -15.42
CA VAL A 9 2.01 -1.48 -14.23
C VAL A 9 2.48 -0.68 -13.01
N CYS A 10 3.80 -0.58 -12.78
CA CYS A 10 4.34 0.22 -11.69
C CYS A 10 4.05 1.72 -11.84
N MET A 11 4.17 2.28 -13.05
CA MET A 11 3.83 3.69 -13.31
C MET A 11 2.33 3.96 -13.14
N GLN A 12 1.48 3.03 -13.55
CA GLN A 12 0.03 3.19 -13.45
C GLN A 12 -0.49 3.16 -12.01
N HIS A 13 0.23 2.52 -11.09
CA HIS A 13 -0.11 2.47 -9.67
C HIS A 13 0.85 3.31 -8.79
N ALA A 14 1.67 4.17 -9.39
CA ALA A 14 2.66 4.97 -8.66
C ALA A 14 2.02 5.86 -7.58
N ILE A 15 0.84 6.43 -7.86
CA ILE A 15 0.08 7.24 -6.90
C ILE A 15 -0.29 6.42 -5.66
N LEU A 16 -0.79 5.19 -5.84
CA LEU A 16 -1.17 4.31 -4.74
C LEU A 16 0.03 3.87 -3.90
N ILE A 17 1.18 3.67 -4.53
CA ILE A 17 2.43 3.35 -3.82
C ILE A 17 2.86 4.54 -2.95
N ILE A 18 2.79 5.77 -3.49
CA ILE A 18 3.08 7.00 -2.74
C ILE A 18 2.12 7.16 -1.55
N GLU A 19 0.85 6.86 -1.74
CA GLU A 19 -0.17 6.96 -0.70
C GLU A 19 0.08 5.97 0.45
N ILE A 20 0.39 4.70 0.14
CA ILE A 20 0.77 3.70 1.14
C ILE A 20 2.01 4.13 1.91
N ASN A 21 3.04 4.62 1.21
CA ASN A 21 4.27 5.09 1.84
C ASN A 21 4.00 6.26 2.80
N SER A 22 3.12 7.19 2.41
CA SER A 22 2.70 8.30 3.26
C SER A 22 1.98 7.82 4.52
N HIS A 23 1.05 6.86 4.39
CA HIS A 23 0.36 6.27 5.54
C HIS A 23 1.33 5.52 6.49
N VAL A 24 2.32 4.80 5.95
CA VAL A 24 3.34 4.10 6.74
C VAL A 24 4.24 5.09 7.48
N ALA A 25 4.64 6.19 6.84
CA ALA A 25 5.43 7.25 7.47
C ALA A 25 4.66 7.87 8.65
N LEU A 26 3.40 8.25 8.44
CA LEU A 26 2.53 8.77 9.50
C LEU A 26 2.34 7.76 10.63
N PHE A 27 2.16 6.48 10.30
CA PHE A 27 2.02 5.43 11.30
C PHE A 27 3.28 5.29 12.16
N ARG A 28 4.47 5.35 11.55
CA ARG A 28 5.75 5.35 12.27
C ARG A 28 5.86 6.54 13.21
N ASP A 29 5.52 7.73 12.75
CA ASP A 29 5.61 8.95 13.55
C ASP A 29 4.69 8.89 14.77
N MET A 30 3.50 8.32 14.60
CA MET A 30 2.58 8.09 15.71
C MET A 30 3.08 7.02 16.69
N LEU A 31 3.75 5.96 16.21
CA LEU A 31 4.31 4.94 17.08
C LEU A 31 5.45 5.46 17.97
N ILE A 32 6.21 6.47 17.52
CA ILE A 32 7.25 7.13 18.32
C ILE A 32 6.66 7.76 19.59
N LEU A 33 5.39 8.17 19.55
CA LEU A 33 4.69 8.79 20.68
C LEU A 33 4.19 7.77 21.72
N VAL A 34 4.23 6.47 21.43
CA VAL A 34 3.84 5.42 22.38
C VAL A 34 4.87 5.32 23.51
N GLY A 35 4.40 5.27 24.75
CA GLY A 35 5.26 5.33 25.93
C GLY A 35 5.84 6.72 26.25
N GLN A 36 5.52 7.75 25.46
CA GLN A 36 5.84 9.15 25.75
C GLN A 36 4.73 9.80 26.59
N PRO A 37 4.94 10.98 27.19
CA PRO A 37 3.90 11.69 27.97
C PRO A 37 2.59 11.98 27.20
N ARG A 38 2.63 11.91 25.86
CA ARG A 38 1.49 12.10 24.96
C ARG A 38 0.76 10.79 24.62
N ASP A 39 1.17 9.65 25.17
CA ASP A 39 0.52 8.37 24.98
C ASP A 39 -0.82 8.33 25.74
N CYS A 40 -1.91 8.56 25.01
CA CYS A 40 -3.26 8.57 25.54
C CYS A 40 -4.19 7.63 24.75
N PRO A 41 -5.37 7.25 25.29
CA PRO A 41 -6.32 6.36 24.62
C PRO A 41 -6.71 6.83 23.21
N GLU A 42 -6.84 8.14 23.00
CA GLU A 42 -7.21 8.75 21.73
C GLU A 42 -6.12 8.56 20.68
N LEU A 43 -4.83 8.74 21.07
CA LEU A 43 -3.69 8.48 20.21
C LEU A 43 -3.63 6.99 19.85
N ARG A 44 -3.78 6.10 20.84
CA ARG A 44 -3.77 4.65 20.61
C ARG A 44 -4.89 4.23 19.67
N GLU A 45 -6.07 4.85 19.75
CA GLU A 45 -7.15 4.55 18.81
C GLU A 45 -6.87 5.08 17.41
N LYS A 46 -6.28 6.28 17.27
CA LYS A 46 -5.81 6.75 15.95
C LYS A 46 -4.78 5.80 15.35
N ILE A 47 -3.82 5.30 16.13
CA ILE A 47 -2.82 4.31 15.69
C ILE A 47 -3.52 3.04 15.17
N ARG A 48 -4.50 2.51 15.92
CA ARG A 48 -5.26 1.33 15.50
C ARG A 48 -6.02 1.55 14.20
N LYS A 49 -6.67 2.71 14.04
CA LYS A 49 -7.39 3.10 12.83
C LYS A 49 -6.43 3.20 11.63
N LEU A 50 -5.33 3.95 11.76
CA LEU A 50 -4.37 4.12 10.69
C LEU A 50 -3.73 2.79 10.26
N ARG A 51 -3.43 1.89 11.21
CA ARG A 51 -2.98 0.53 10.91
C ARG A 51 -3.97 -0.23 10.04
N ARG A 52 -5.27 -0.19 10.37
CA ARG A 52 -6.33 -0.86 9.58
C ARG A 52 -6.36 -0.30 8.16
N THR A 53 -6.35 1.02 8.01
CA THR A 53 -6.30 1.69 6.71
C THR A 53 -5.08 1.27 5.89
N CYS A 54 -3.87 1.26 6.47
CA CYS A 54 -2.66 0.80 5.78
C CYS A 54 -2.82 -0.62 5.21
N VAL A 55 -3.37 -1.54 6.01
CA VAL A 55 -3.58 -2.94 5.61
C VAL A 55 -4.63 -3.06 4.52
N GLU A 56 -5.74 -2.34 4.63
CA GLU A 56 -6.82 -2.35 3.64
C GLU A 56 -6.35 -1.79 2.29
N THR A 57 -5.68 -0.64 2.28
CA THR A 57 -5.12 -0.03 1.07
C THR A 57 -4.08 -0.95 0.43
N SER A 58 -3.22 -1.61 1.23
CA SER A 58 -2.22 -2.56 0.73
C SER A 58 -2.87 -3.81 0.10
N LYS A 59 -3.94 -4.34 0.69
CA LYS A 59 -4.71 -5.46 0.12
C LYS A 59 -5.37 -5.06 -1.18
N HIS A 60 -5.99 -3.87 -1.21
CA HIS A 60 -6.62 -3.35 -2.42
C HIS A 60 -5.59 -3.18 -3.56
N MET A 61 -4.44 -2.58 -3.29
CA MET A 61 -3.35 -2.45 -4.25
C MET A 61 -2.86 -3.82 -4.74
N THR A 62 -2.68 -4.79 -3.83
CA THR A 62 -2.30 -6.16 -4.19
C THR A 62 -3.33 -6.78 -5.13
N HIS A 63 -4.63 -6.63 -4.86
CA HIS A 63 -5.69 -7.13 -5.74
C HIS A 63 -5.63 -6.50 -7.14
N LEU A 64 -5.46 -5.17 -7.22
CA LEU A 64 -5.33 -4.45 -8.49
C LEU A 64 -4.13 -4.93 -9.30
N ILE A 65 -2.94 -4.94 -8.68
CA ILE A 65 -1.70 -5.38 -9.32
C ILE A 65 -1.84 -6.84 -9.77
N MET A 66 -2.29 -7.74 -8.89
CA MET A 66 -2.43 -9.17 -9.22
C MET A 66 -3.45 -9.42 -10.33
N THR A 67 -4.54 -8.64 -10.40
CA THR A 67 -5.53 -8.76 -11.49
C THR A 67 -4.90 -8.39 -12.84
N GLN A 68 -4.08 -7.33 -12.88
CA GLN A 68 -3.38 -6.94 -14.11
C GLN A 68 -2.27 -7.91 -14.49
N LEU A 69 -1.54 -8.46 -13.51
CA LEU A 69 -0.53 -9.49 -13.73
C LEU A 69 -1.16 -10.80 -14.24
N LYS A 70 -2.29 -11.23 -13.68
CA LYS A 70 -3.02 -12.44 -14.15
C LYS A 70 -3.47 -12.29 -15.60
N ARG A 71 -3.97 -11.13 -16.01
CA ARG A 71 -4.27 -10.88 -17.43
C ARG A 71 -3.06 -11.14 -18.33
N TYR A 72 -1.86 -10.80 -17.88
CA TYR A 72 -0.64 -11.03 -18.65
C TYR A 72 -0.19 -12.50 -18.66
N VAL A 73 -0.33 -13.21 -17.53
CA VAL A 73 0.07 -14.63 -17.42
C VAL A 73 -0.91 -15.57 -18.16
N TYR A 74 -2.20 -15.21 -18.23
CA TYR A 74 -3.24 -16.02 -18.89
C TYR A 74 -3.65 -15.52 -20.28
N LEU A 75 -3.10 -14.40 -20.76
CA LEU A 75 -3.18 -14.08 -22.19
C LEU A 75 -2.34 -15.14 -22.93
N PRO A 76 -2.91 -15.90 -23.88
CA PRO A 76 -2.08 -16.76 -24.70
C PRO A 76 -1.10 -15.83 -25.40
N PHE A 77 0.19 -16.15 -25.29
CA PHE A 77 1.19 -15.63 -26.22
C PHE A 77 0.81 -16.14 -27.62
N HIS A 78 -0.18 -15.50 -28.26
CA HIS A 78 -0.35 -15.55 -29.68
C HIS A 78 0.78 -14.69 -30.25
N PHE A 79 1.88 -15.39 -30.58
CA PHE A 79 2.82 -14.94 -31.60
C PHE A 79 2.06 -14.61 -32.89
#